data_AF-A0A357JE44-F1
#
_entry.id   AF-A0A357JE44-F1
#
_cell.length_a   1.000
_cell.length_b   1.000
_cell.length_c   1.000
_cell.angle_alpha   90.00
_cell.angle_beta   90.00
_cell.angle_gamma   90.00
#
_symmetry.space_group_name_H-M   'P 1'
#
loop_
_entity.id
_entity.type
_entity.pdbx_description
1 polymer ?
#
loop_
_entity_poly.entity_id
_entity_poly.type
_entity_poly.pdbx_seq_one_letter_code
_entity_poly.pdbx_strand_id
1 'polypeptide(L)'
;MSPAVIGIIIVNVLVSLKGFSDRVFFEQYKFQIGPILRGEKLRMFSSGFLHVDQGHLFFNMLTLYFFADSVIGQVGILKFLIIYLGSLLAGSTLALSFHKG
;
A
#
# COMPACT_ATOMS: atom_id res chain seq x y z
N MET A 1 16.10 -11.63 -4.72
CA MET A 1 14.88 -10.81 -4.77
C MET A 1 13.95 -11.32 -5.84
N SER A 2 12.76 -11.75 -5.45
CA SER A 2 11.70 -12.11 -6.41
C SER A 2 11.34 -10.94 -7.33
N PRO A 3 11.17 -11.16 -8.66
CA PRO A 3 10.71 -10.12 -9.59
C PRO A 3 9.39 -9.46 -9.17
N ALA A 4 8.50 -10.22 -8.53
CA ALA A 4 7.24 -9.69 -8.02
C ALA A 4 7.44 -8.65 -6.91
N VAL A 5 8.41 -8.87 -6.02
CA VAL A 5 8.75 -7.93 -4.94
C VAL A 5 9.35 -6.66 -5.50
N ILE A 6 10.23 -6.79 -6.50
CA ILE A 6 10.79 -5.63 -7.23
C ILE A 6 9.65 -4.82 -7.88
N GLY A 7 8.70 -5.49 -8.52
CA GLY A 7 7.52 -4.85 -9.10
C GLY A 7 6.71 -4.07 -8.05
N ILE A 8 6.46 -4.67 -6.88
CA ILE A 8 5.76 -4.00 -5.77
C ILE A 8 6.54 -2.76 -5.28
N ILE A 9 7.86 -2.88 -5.12
CA ILE A 9 8.70 -1.75 -4.70
C ILE A 9 8.62 -0.61 -5.72
N ILE A 10 8.78 -0.91 -7.01
CA ILE A 10 8.72 0.09 -8.08
C ILE A 10 7.37 0.81 -8.08
N VAL A 11 6.25 0.07 -7.97
CA VAL A 11 4.92 0.67 -7.94
C VAL A 11 4.76 1.59 -6.73
N ASN A 12 5.13 1.14 -5.53
CA ASN A 12 5.06 1.97 -4.32
C ASN A 12 5.88 3.26 -4.45
N VAL A 13 7.11 3.16 -4.95
CA VAL A 13 7.99 4.31 -5.13
C VAL A 13 7.42 5.28 -6.16
N LEU A 14 7.04 4.81 -7.35
CA LEU A 14 6.53 5.70 -8.41
C LEU A 14 5.23 6.40 -8.00
N VAL A 15 4.29 5.65 -7.40
CA VAL A 15 3.01 6.18 -6.94
C VAL A 15 3.22 7.20 -5.81
N SER A 16 4.12 6.91 -4.87
CA SER A 16 4.40 7.83 -3.75
C SER A 16 5.18 9.06 -4.18
N LEU A 17 6.18 8.95 -5.07
CA LEU A 17 6.89 10.10 -5.62
C LEU A 17 5.96 11.05 -6.37
N LYS A 18 5.00 10.50 -7.13
CA LYS A 18 3.94 11.31 -7.74
C LYS A 18 3.08 11.99 -6.67
N GLY A 19 2.67 11.28 -5.62
CA GLY A 19 1.93 11.86 -4.49
C GLY A 19 2.69 12.97 -3.76
N PHE A 20 4.00 12.86 -3.58
CA PHE A 20 4.80 13.90 -2.94
C PHE A 20 4.91 15.17 -3.79
N SER A 21 4.88 15.02 -5.11
CA SER A 21 5.06 16.13 -6.06
C SER A 21 3.74 16.77 -6.51
N ASP A 22 2.64 16.02 -6.41
CA ASP A 22 1.31 16.42 -6.85
C ASP A 22 0.29 16.23 -5.72
N ARG A 23 -0.04 17.34 -5.07
CA ARG A 23 -1.01 17.36 -3.96
C ARG A 23 -2.41 16.94 -4.41
N VAL A 24 -2.81 17.24 -5.66
CA VAL A 24 -4.13 16.84 -6.17
C VAL A 24 -4.18 15.32 -6.33
N PHE A 25 -3.13 14.73 -6.90
CA PHE A 25 -2.98 13.28 -6.97
C PHE A 25 -3.00 12.64 -5.57
N PHE A 26 -2.23 13.19 -4.63
CA PHE A 26 -2.22 12.70 -3.24
C PHE A 26 -3.61 12.73 -2.61
N GLU A 27 -4.31 13.87 -2.67
CA GLU A 27 -5.65 14.02 -2.11
C GLU A 27 -6.67 13.08 -2.76
N GLN A 28 -6.56 12.83 -4.07
CA GLN A 28 -7.46 11.97 -4.82
C GLN A 28 -7.32 10.48 -4.44
N TYR A 29 -6.10 10.01 -4.20
CA TYR A 29 -5.83 8.57 -4.03
C TYR A 29 -5.52 8.15 -2.59
N LYS A 30 -5.29 9.08 -1.66
CA LYS A 30 -5.09 8.77 -0.24
C LYS A 30 -6.36 8.19 0.39
N PHE A 31 -6.18 7.52 1.52
CA PHE A 31 -7.32 6.99 2.27
C PHE A 31 -8.11 8.13 2.91
N GLN A 32 -9.39 8.28 2.57
CA GLN A 32 -10.31 9.22 3.22
C GLN A 32 -11.71 8.64 3.35
N ILE A 33 -12.21 8.60 4.58
CA ILE A 33 -13.47 7.95 4.94
C ILE A 33 -14.67 8.58 4.24
N GLY A 34 -14.80 9.91 4.26
CA GLY A 34 -15.93 10.61 3.64
C GLY A 34 -16.11 10.30 2.15
N PRO A 35 -15.07 10.52 1.31
CA PRO A 35 -15.04 10.07 -0.08
C PRO A 35 -15.36 8.59 -0.29
N ILE A 36 -14.77 7.69 0.52
CA ILE A 36 -15.01 6.25 0.44
C ILE A 36 -16.50 5.92 0.71
N LEU A 37 -17.10 6.56 1.71
CA LEU A 37 -18.52 6.44 2.02
C LEU A 37 -19.43 6.95 0.89
N ARG A 38 -18.98 7.95 0.13
CA ARG A 38 -19.69 8.50 -1.04
C ARG A 38 -19.47 7.72 -2.33
N GLY A 39 -18.71 6.62 -2.29
CA GLY A 39 -18.54 5.71 -3.44
C GLY A 39 -17.13 5.67 -4.03
N GLU A 40 -16.17 6.47 -3.54
CA GLU A 40 -14.77 6.45 -4.02
C GLU A 40 -13.98 5.26 -3.44
N LYS A 41 -14.47 4.04 -3.65
CA LYS A 41 -13.90 2.79 -3.09
C LYS A 41 -12.50 2.49 -3.59
N LEU A 42 -12.09 3.03 -4.74
CA LEU A 42 -10.72 2.88 -5.27
C LEU A 42 -9.67 3.32 -4.25
N ARG A 43 -9.98 4.33 -3.43
CA ARG A 43 -9.10 4.84 -2.35
C ARG A 43 -8.72 3.77 -1.34
N MET A 44 -9.54 2.75 -1.14
CA MET A 44 -9.23 1.65 -0.22
C MET A 44 -8.03 0.82 -0.71
N PHE A 45 -7.86 0.71 -2.03
CA PHE A 45 -6.73 0.01 -2.64
C PHE A 45 -5.56 0.94 -2.94
N SER A 46 -5.82 2.09 -3.58
CA SER A 46 -4.76 3.00 -4.00
C SER A 46 -3.96 3.58 -2.84
N SER A 47 -4.61 3.79 -1.69
CA SER A 47 -3.95 4.33 -0.51
C SER A 47 -2.87 3.42 0.07
N GLY A 48 -2.95 2.11 -0.16
CA GLY A 48 -1.90 1.18 0.28
C GLY A 48 -0.60 1.29 -0.51
N PHE A 49 -0.58 2.02 -1.63
CA PHE A 49 0.62 2.31 -2.41
C PHE A 49 1.12 3.76 -2.22
N LEU A 50 0.34 4.59 -1.53
CA LEU A 50 0.65 5.98 -1.23
C LEU A 50 1.19 6.11 0.18
N HIS A 51 2.36 6.72 0.31
CA HIS A 51 2.98 7.01 1.59
C HIS A 51 2.84 8.50 1.92
N VAL A 52 2.84 8.85 3.21
CA VAL A 52 2.63 10.24 3.67
C VAL A 52 3.90 11.10 3.55
N ASP A 53 5.08 10.49 3.65
CA ASP A 53 6.37 11.13 3.45
C ASP A 53 7.45 10.13 2.98
N GLN A 54 8.60 10.69 2.59
CA GLN A 54 9.73 9.94 2.06
C GLN A 54 10.35 8.98 3.07
N GLY A 55 10.33 9.32 4.36
CA GLY A 55 10.85 8.46 5.43
C GLY A 55 10.00 7.19 5.58
N HIS A 56 8.68 7.35 5.68
CA HIS A 56 7.75 6.23 5.70
C HIS A 56 7.88 5.34 4.46
N LEU A 57 8.02 5.93 3.28
CA LEU A 57 8.27 5.16 2.04
C LEU A 57 9.58 4.38 2.14
N PHE A 58 10.68 5.05 2.52
CA PHE A 58 12.00 4.45 2.62
C PHE A 58 12.01 3.24 3.57
N PHE A 59 11.50 3.41 4.81
CA PHE A 59 11.49 2.33 5.79
C PHE A 59 10.62 1.15 5.36
N ASN A 60 9.47 1.39 4.72
CA ASN A 60 8.63 0.31 4.20
C ASN A 60 9.34 -0.45 3.08
N MET A 61 9.98 0.24 2.12
CA MET A 61 10.68 -0.42 1.02
C MET A 61 11.93 -1.15 1.50
N LEU A 62 12.66 -0.59 2.48
CA LEU A 62 13.81 -1.23 3.11
C LEU A 62 13.40 -2.53 3.82
N THR A 63 12.31 -2.47 4.60
CA THR A 63 11.76 -3.65 5.29
C THR A 63 11.30 -4.69 4.28
N LEU A 64 10.54 -4.28 3.26
CA LEU A 64 10.08 -5.20 2.22
C LEU A 64 11.27 -5.86 1.49
N TYR A 65 12.31 -5.09 1.17
CA TYR A 65 13.52 -5.59 0.52
C TYR A 65 14.23 -6.67 1.36
N PHE A 66 14.41 -6.45 2.66
CA PHE A 66 15.12 -7.42 3.49
C PHE A 66 14.29 -8.67 3.83
N PHE A 67 12.99 -8.51 4.09
CA PHE A 67 12.19 -9.59 4.65
C PHE A 67 11.38 -10.39 3.62
N ALA A 68 11.07 -9.82 2.44
CA ALA A 68 10.15 -10.47 1.50
C ALA A 68 10.66 -11.84 1.02
N ASP A 69 11.92 -11.96 0.63
CA ASP A 69 12.47 -13.23 0.15
C ASP A 69 12.47 -14.31 1.25
N SER A 70 12.74 -13.95 2.51
CA SER A 70 12.68 -14.87 3.65
C SER A 70 11.26 -15.37 3.92
N VAL A 71 10.25 -14.51 3.77
CA VAL A 71 8.84 -14.90 3.90
C VAL A 71 8.44 -15.76 2.70
N ILE A 72 8.79 -15.36 1.48
CA ILE A 72 8.52 -16.12 0.25
C ILE A 72 9.15 -17.52 0.33
N GLY A 73 10.35 -17.67 0.88
CA GLY A 73 11.00 -18.97 1.08
C GLY A 73 10.20 -19.92 1.99
N GLN A 74 9.40 -19.38 2.91
CA GLN A 74 8.58 -20.16 3.84
C GLN A 74 7.18 -20.44 3.31
N VAL A 75 6.52 -19.45 2.71
CA VAL A 75 5.09 -19.56 2.32
C VAL A 75 4.88 -19.74 0.82
N GLY A 76 5.90 -19.49 0.00
CA GLY A 76 5.82 -19.45 -1.45
C GLY A 76 5.27 -18.11 -1.97
N ILE A 77 5.57 -17.81 -3.24
CA ILE A 77 5.26 -16.51 -3.85
C ILE A 77 3.75 -16.19 -3.89
N LEU A 78 2.91 -17.17 -4.22
CA LEU A 78 1.48 -16.94 -4.34
C LEU A 78 0.84 -16.56 -3.00
N LYS A 79 1.20 -17.27 -1.92
CA LYS A 79 0.71 -16.94 -0.57
C LYS A 79 1.26 -15.61 -0.09
N PHE A 80 2.51 -15.30 -0.38
CA PHE A 80 3.08 -13.97 -0.09
C PHE A 80 2.26 -12.85 -0.74
N LEU A 81 1.89 -12.98 -2.02
CA LEU A 81 1.08 -11.98 -2.71
C LEU A 81 -0.33 -11.85 -2.12
N ILE A 82 -0.95 -12.98 -1.76
CA ILE A 82 -2.26 -12.98 -1.08
C ILE A 82 -2.17 -12.30 0.28
N ILE A 83 -1.13 -12.58 1.07
CA ILE A 83 -0.88 -11.93 2.36
C ILE A 83 -0.67 -10.43 2.15
N TYR A 84 0.18 -10.02 1.21
CA TYR A 84 0.47 -8.62 0.92
C TYR A 84 -0.80 -7.84 0.54
N LEU A 85 -1.56 -8.32 -0.46
CA LEU A 85 -2.78 -7.67 -0.93
C LEU A 85 -3.91 -7.77 0.11
N GLY A 86 -4.00 -8.89 0.81
CA GLY A 86 -4.96 -9.14 1.88
C GLY A 86 -4.76 -8.20 3.06
N SER A 87 -3.52 -8.02 3.53
CA SER A 87 -3.16 -7.09 4.60
C SER A 87 -3.46 -5.64 4.24
N LEU A 88 -3.22 -5.25 2.98
CA LEU A 88 -3.54 -3.91 2.48
C LEU A 88 -5.05 -3.66 2.54
N LEU A 89 -5.86 -4.57 1.97
CA LEU A 89 -7.31 -4.45 1.97
C LEU A 89 -7.89 -4.54 3.38
N ALA A 90 -7.44 -5.50 4.19
CA ALA A 90 -7.88 -5.67 5.58
C ALA A 90 -7.57 -4.44 6.44
N GLY A 91 -6.38 -3.85 6.29
CA GLY A 91 -6.04 -2.60 6.98
C GLY A 91 -7.00 -1.47 6.61
N SER A 92 -7.29 -1.30 5.31
CA SER A 92 -8.20 -0.27 4.82
C SER A 92 -9.65 -0.48 5.28
N THR A 93 -10.14 -1.73 5.31
CA THR A 93 -11.51 -2.06 5.74
C THR A 93 -11.65 -1.93 7.25
N LEU A 94 -10.67 -2.38 8.04
CA LEU A 94 -10.66 -2.22 9.49
C LEU A 94 -10.63 -0.73 9.87
N ALA A 95 -9.74 0.06 9.26
CA ALA A 95 -9.67 1.51 9.50
C ALA A 95 -11.00 2.20 9.21
N LEU A 96 -11.68 1.80 8.14
CA LEU A 96 -13.01 2.29 7.79
C LEU A 96 -14.07 1.87 8.83
N SER A 97 -14.06 0.61 9.28
CA SER A 97 -15.02 0.10 10.26
C SER A 97 -14.91 0.80 11.61
N PHE A 98 -13.69 1.12 12.09
CA PHE A 98 -13.49 1.80 13.37
C PHE A 98 -13.89 3.28 13.37
N HIS A 99 -13.96 3.94 12.21
CA HIS A 99 -14.34 5.35 12.09
C HIS A 99 -15.75 5.57 11.51
N LYS A 100 -16.51 4.51 11.27
CA LYS A 100 -17.93 4.56 10.89
C LYS A 100 -18.86 4.56 12.11
N GLY A 101 -18.33 4.65 13.33
CA GLY A 101 -19.07 4.69 14.60
C GLY A 101 -19.46 6.11 15.01
#